data_AF-A0A090VKT9-F1
#
_entry.id   AF-A0A090VKT9-F1
#
_cell.length_a   1.000
_cell.length_b   1.000
_cell.length_c   1.000
_cell.angle_alpha   90.00
_cell.angle_beta   90.00
_cell.angle_gamma   90.00
#
_symmetry.space_group_name_H-M   'P 1'
#
loop_
_entity.id
_entity.type
_entity.pdbx_description
1 polymer ?
#
loop_
_entity_poly.entity_id
_entity_poly.type
_entity_poly.pdbx_seq_one_letter_code
_entity_poly.pdbx_strand_id
1 'polypeptide(L)'
;MSNIKTAAKDKVPFGQKMAFGSGHFVLNLLPGALGFFMFFLLTAFGMDPLYAGILGALPRLFDALSDPIMGFISDNTKSKWGRRRPYIFIGAILSGILFSMTWQMSPENSQMYNFWYFLILSILFLAGNTMYATPLVGLGYEMTSDYNERTRLMAFSNTMGQIAWMIVPWFWVIIADHKCTNLKP
;
A
#
# COMPACT_ATOMS: atom_id res chain seq x y z
N MET A 1 29.91 21.27 -8.24
CA MET A 1 29.11 20.48 -7.28
C MET A 1 29.99 20.18 -6.09
N SER A 2 29.68 20.70 -4.90
CA SER A 2 30.49 20.47 -3.71
C SER A 2 30.49 18.98 -3.36
N ASN A 3 31.69 18.39 -3.25
CA ASN A 3 31.89 17.03 -2.77
C ASN A 3 31.60 16.99 -1.26
N ILE A 4 30.33 17.12 -0.87
CA ILE A 4 29.91 16.94 0.51
C ILE A 4 29.98 15.45 0.79
N LYS A 5 31.10 15.01 1.40
CA LYS A 5 31.27 13.64 1.85
C LYS A 5 30.44 13.44 3.12
N THR A 6 29.31 12.75 3.00
CA THR A 6 28.53 12.29 4.16
C THR A 6 29.45 11.50 5.11
N ALA A 7 29.47 11.89 6.39
CA ALA A 7 30.28 11.20 7.38
C ALA A 7 29.82 9.73 7.53
N ALA A 8 30.75 8.81 7.79
CA ALA A 8 30.45 7.38 7.85
C ALA A 8 29.36 7.02 8.89
N LYS A 9 29.27 7.81 9.98
CA LYS A 9 28.24 7.67 11.03
C LYS A 9 26.82 8.03 10.57
N ASP A 10 26.69 8.87 9.55
CA ASP A 10 25.40 9.38 9.06
C ASP A 10 24.90 8.55 7.86
N LYS A 11 25.70 7.58 7.40
CA LYS A 11 25.34 6.64 6.33
C LYS A 11 24.46 5.54 6.88
N VAL A 12 23.33 5.31 6.21
CA VAL A 12 22.44 4.21 6.58
C VAL A 12 23.02 2.89 6.07
N PRO A 13 23.16 1.84 6.91
CA PRO A 13 23.63 0.53 6.49
C PRO A 13 22.79 -0.03 5.35
N PHE A 14 23.41 -0.74 4.41
CA PHE A 14 22.72 -1.27 3.23
C PHE A 14 21.53 -2.18 3.59
N GLY A 15 21.66 -3.02 4.63
CA GLY A 15 20.55 -3.87 5.09
C GLY A 15 19.34 -3.07 5.58
N GLN A 16 19.55 -1.93 6.25
CA GLN A 16 18.45 -1.04 6.66
C GLN A 16 17.82 -0.32 5.48
N LYS A 17 18.64 0.09 4.48
CA LYS A 17 18.11 0.65 3.23
C LYS A 17 17.23 -0.35 2.48
N MET A 18 17.67 -1.61 2.39
CA MET A 18 16.91 -2.69 1.77
C MET A 18 15.59 -2.96 2.51
N ALA A 19 15.63 -3.07 3.84
CA ALA A 19 14.42 -3.28 4.65
C ALA A 19 13.42 -2.11 4.53
N PHE A 20 13.93 -0.87 4.47
CA PHE A 20 13.10 0.31 4.27
C PHE A 20 12.52 0.34 2.85
N GLY A 21 13.33 0.05 1.83
CA GLY A 21 12.91 -0.06 0.43
C GLY A 21 11.89 -1.17 0.19
N SER A 22 12.02 -2.34 0.84
CA SER A 22 11.00 -3.40 0.78
C SER A 22 9.68 -2.96 1.38
N GLY A 23 9.71 -2.07 2.39
CA GLY A 23 8.49 -1.50 2.92
C GLY A 23 7.78 -0.60 1.90
N HIS A 24 8.54 0.25 1.22
CA HIS A 24 8.00 1.08 0.12
C HIS A 24 7.53 0.27 -1.09
N PHE A 25 8.15 -0.89 -1.35
CA PHE A 25 7.68 -1.84 -2.35
C PHE A 25 6.26 -2.34 -2.01
N VAL A 26 6.06 -2.87 -0.79
CA VAL A 26 4.74 -3.36 -0.35
C VAL A 26 3.71 -2.23 -0.27
N LEU A 27 4.14 -1.05 0.20
CA LEU A 27 3.30 0.15 0.28
C LEU A 27 2.68 0.54 -1.07
N ASN A 28 3.38 0.30 -2.18
CA ASN A 28 2.86 0.57 -3.52
C ASN A 28 2.15 -0.64 -4.12
N LEU A 29 2.63 -1.86 -3.82
CA LEU A 29 2.08 -3.10 -4.36
C LEU A 29 0.62 -3.32 -3.97
N LEU A 30 0.29 -3.20 -2.68
CA LEU A 30 -1.06 -3.54 -2.19
C LEU A 30 -2.14 -2.58 -2.72
N PRO A 31 -1.97 -1.24 -2.64
CA PRO A 31 -2.96 -0.33 -3.23
C PRO A 31 -3.03 -0.42 -4.75
N GLY A 32 -1.90 -0.69 -5.43
CA GLY A 32 -1.88 -0.94 -6.87
C GLY A 32 -2.69 -2.18 -7.26
N ALA A 33 -2.52 -3.28 -6.52
CA ALA A 33 -3.30 -4.50 -6.72
C ALA A 33 -4.80 -4.30 -6.42
N LEU A 34 -5.16 -3.49 -5.41
CA LEU A 34 -6.56 -3.15 -5.13
C LEU A 34 -7.17 -2.28 -6.25
N GLY A 35 -6.41 -1.33 -6.79
CA GLY A 35 -6.81 -0.56 -7.98
C GLY A 35 -7.03 -1.46 -9.20
N PHE A 36 -6.21 -2.49 -9.35
CA PHE A 36 -6.39 -3.50 -10.40
C PHE A 36 -7.61 -4.39 -10.15
N PHE A 37 -7.93 -4.71 -8.89
CA PHE A 37 -9.12 -5.49 -8.55
C PHE A 37 -10.43 -4.79 -8.98
N MET A 38 -10.47 -3.45 -9.00
CA MET A 38 -11.61 -2.71 -9.57
C MET A 38 -11.90 -3.07 -11.02
N PHE A 39 -10.86 -3.30 -11.82
CA PHE A 39 -11.03 -3.73 -13.19
C PHE A 39 -11.67 -5.12 -13.28
N PHE A 40 -11.31 -6.03 -12.36
CA PHE A 40 -11.96 -7.34 -12.24
C PHE A 40 -13.44 -7.24 -11.83
N LEU A 41 -13.77 -6.31 -10.93
CA LEU A 41 -15.17 -6.07 -10.55
C LEU A 41 -16.04 -5.65 -11.75
N LEU A 42 -15.49 -4.81 -12.63
CA LEU A 42 -16.16 -4.37 -13.85
C LEU A 42 -16.27 -5.50 -14.89
N THR A 43 -15.18 -6.21 -15.15
CA THR A 43 -15.08 -7.13 -16.31
C THR A 43 -15.53 -8.56 -15.99
N ALA A 44 -15.12 -9.11 -14.86
CA ALA A 44 -15.41 -10.50 -14.49
C ALA A 44 -16.70 -10.63 -13.68
N PHE A 45 -16.94 -9.70 -12.75
CA PHE A 45 -18.14 -9.70 -11.92
C PHE A 45 -19.31 -8.92 -12.54
N GLY A 46 -19.09 -8.22 -13.66
CA GLY A 46 -20.14 -7.46 -14.35
C GLY A 46 -20.77 -6.35 -13.49
N MET A 47 -20.02 -5.81 -12.52
CA MET A 47 -20.53 -4.78 -11.62
C MET A 47 -20.80 -3.48 -12.39
N ASP A 48 -21.93 -2.83 -12.08
CA ASP A 48 -22.28 -1.54 -12.66
C ASP A 48 -21.13 -0.51 -12.47
N PRO A 49 -20.72 0.21 -13.53
CA PRO A 49 -19.71 1.25 -13.46
C PRO A 49 -19.96 2.32 -12.39
N LEU A 50 -21.23 2.64 -12.09
CA LEU A 50 -21.57 3.57 -11.01
C LEU A 50 -21.13 3.03 -9.65
N TYR A 51 -21.40 1.75 -9.37
CA TYR A 51 -20.96 1.13 -8.11
C TYR A 51 -19.44 1.04 -8.03
N ALA A 52 -18.77 0.63 -9.11
CA ALA A 52 -17.31 0.60 -9.16
C ALA A 52 -16.68 1.99 -8.94
N GLY A 53 -17.27 3.04 -9.51
CA GLY A 53 -16.85 4.43 -9.29
C GLY A 53 -16.98 4.85 -7.84
N ILE A 54 -18.10 4.50 -7.19
CA ILE A 54 -18.33 4.75 -5.76
C ILE A 54 -17.32 3.99 -4.89
N LEU A 55 -17.04 2.71 -5.22
CA LEU A 55 -16.01 1.91 -4.56
C LEU A 55 -14.62 2.51 -4.73
N GLY A 56 -14.34 3.22 -5.82
CA GLY A 56 -13.07 3.93 -6.01
C GLY A 56 -12.99 5.24 -5.22
N ALA A 57 -14.10 5.95 -5.08
CA ALA A 57 -14.14 7.28 -4.47
C ALA A 57 -14.25 7.24 -2.94
N LEU A 58 -15.17 6.44 -2.38
CA LEU A 58 -15.44 6.45 -0.93
C LEU A 58 -14.23 6.04 -0.08
N PRO A 59 -13.50 4.96 -0.39
CA PRO A 59 -12.33 4.59 0.39
C PRO A 59 -11.22 5.65 0.30
N ARG A 60 -11.08 6.34 -0.84
CA ARG A 60 -10.12 7.44 -1.01
C ARG A 60 -10.47 8.69 -0.20
N LEU A 61 -11.77 9.02 -0.09
CA LEU A 61 -12.22 10.10 0.79
C LEU A 61 -11.94 9.77 2.25
N PHE A 62 -12.12 8.52 2.66
CA PHE A 62 -11.75 8.06 3.98
C PHE A 62 -10.23 8.16 4.22
N ASP A 63 -9.42 7.69 3.26
CA ASP A 63 -7.95 7.74 3.28
C ASP A 63 -7.42 9.16 3.53
N ALA A 64 -7.99 10.14 2.82
CA ALA A 64 -7.64 11.56 2.94
C ALA A 64 -7.88 12.12 4.36
N LEU A 65 -8.80 11.54 5.12
CA LEU A 65 -9.07 11.92 6.52
C LEU A 65 -8.23 11.09 7.50
N SER A 66 -8.07 9.79 7.26
CA SER A 66 -7.31 8.91 8.15
C SER A 66 -5.82 9.24 8.17
N ASP A 67 -5.26 9.71 7.05
CA ASP A 67 -3.82 10.00 6.92
C ASP A 67 -3.32 11.08 7.92
N PRO A 68 -3.92 12.29 7.99
CA PRO A 68 -3.54 13.28 8.99
C PRO A 68 -3.75 12.83 10.43
N ILE A 69 -4.86 12.12 10.70
CA ILE A 69 -5.20 11.61 12.03
C ILE A 69 -4.11 10.64 12.50
N MET A 70 -3.74 9.69 11.64
CA MET A 70 -2.71 8.71 11.95
C MET A 70 -1.33 9.36 12.09
N GLY A 71 -1.03 10.37 11.29
CA GLY A 71 0.18 11.20 11.44
C GLY A 71 0.28 11.77 12.85
N PHE A 72 -0.77 12.46 13.30
CA PHE A 72 -0.83 13.04 14.65
C PHE A 72 -0.69 11.99 15.75
N ILE A 73 -1.38 10.85 15.63
CA ILE A 73 -1.28 9.75 16.61
C ILE A 73 0.15 9.21 16.66
N SER A 74 0.73 8.91 15.51
CA SER A 74 2.08 8.33 15.43
C SER A 74 3.14 9.28 16.01
N ASP A 75 2.99 10.60 15.82
CA ASP A 75 3.95 11.59 16.29
C ASP A 75 3.88 11.85 17.80
N ASN A 76 2.73 11.63 18.42
CA ASN A 76 2.51 11.84 19.85
C ASN A 76 2.68 10.56 20.69
N THR A 77 2.84 9.40 20.07
CA THR A 77 2.90 8.12 20.78
C THR A 77 4.24 7.92 21.51
N LYS A 78 4.17 7.63 22.81
CA LYS A 78 5.32 7.23 23.63
C LYS A 78 5.26 5.74 23.92
N SER A 79 6.03 4.94 23.20
CA SER A 79 6.11 3.48 23.37
C SER A 79 7.53 3.02 23.68
N LYS A 80 7.66 1.93 24.45
CA LYS A 80 8.94 1.29 24.82
C LYS A 80 9.70 0.74 23.61
N TRP A 81 8.99 0.41 22.53
CA TRP A 81 9.57 -0.12 21.28
C TRP A 81 9.86 0.96 20.22
N GLY A 82 9.78 2.23 20.63
CA GLY A 82 9.93 3.38 19.76
C GLY A 82 8.59 3.91 19.25
N ARG A 83 8.59 5.17 18.83
CA ARG A 83 7.39 5.93 18.47
C ARG A 83 6.62 5.36 17.28
N ARG A 84 7.33 4.93 16.22
CA ARG A 84 6.73 4.57 14.92
C ARG A 84 6.72 3.07 14.61
N ARG A 85 7.65 2.30 15.16
CA ARG A 85 7.84 0.86 14.83
C ARG A 85 6.64 -0.04 15.18
N PRO A 86 5.93 0.13 16.32
CA PRO A 86 4.77 -0.69 16.64
C PRO A 86 3.65 -0.55 15.61
N TYR A 87 3.38 0.67 15.15
CA TYR A 87 2.34 0.95 14.15
C TYR A 87 2.67 0.34 12.79
N ILE A 88 3.93 0.42 12.36
CA ILE A 88 4.39 -0.25 11.13
C ILE A 88 4.14 -1.75 11.23
N PHE A 89 4.49 -2.38 12.35
CA PHE A 89 4.32 -3.83 12.51
C PHE A 89 2.85 -4.26 12.53
N ILE A 90 2.03 -3.61 13.37
CA ILE A 90 0.60 -3.93 13.49
C ILE A 90 -0.13 -3.61 12.18
N GLY A 91 0.20 -2.47 11.56
CA GLY A 91 -0.38 -2.03 10.30
C GLY A 91 -0.06 -2.98 9.15
N ALA A 92 1.17 -3.49 9.07
CA ALA A 92 1.56 -4.47 8.05
C ALA A 92 0.81 -5.81 8.18
N ILE A 93 0.62 -6.30 9.41
CA ILE A 93 -0.13 -7.54 9.66
C ILE A 93 -1.61 -7.32 9.32
N LEU A 94 -2.18 -6.22 9.82
CA LEU A 94 -3.58 -5.89 9.61
C LEU A 94 -3.89 -5.70 8.11
N SER A 95 -3.07 -4.94 7.38
CA SER A 95 -3.25 -4.73 5.95
C SER A 95 -3.09 -6.01 5.15
N GLY A 96 -2.15 -6.89 5.50
CA GLY A 96 -1.97 -8.18 4.84
C GLY A 96 -3.18 -9.11 5.01
N ILE A 97 -3.73 -9.20 6.22
CA ILE A 97 -4.93 -10.01 6.50
C ILE A 97 -6.13 -9.45 5.73
N LEU A 98 -6.39 -8.15 5.84
CA LEU A 98 -7.54 -7.52 5.18
C LEU A 98 -7.45 -7.58 3.67
N PHE A 99 -6.24 -7.39 3.11
CA PHE A 99 -6.00 -7.57 1.68
C PHE A 99 -6.37 -8.99 1.26
N SER A 100 -5.88 -10.01 1.98
CA SER A 100 -6.18 -11.41 1.69
C SER A 100 -7.68 -11.73 1.77
N MET A 101 -8.40 -11.14 2.74
CA MET A 101 -9.85 -11.28 2.85
C MET A 101 -10.58 -10.65 1.66
N THR A 102 -10.07 -9.54 1.11
CA THR A 102 -10.70 -8.85 -0.02
C THR A 102 -10.82 -9.75 -1.26
N TRP A 103 -9.88 -10.69 -1.44
CA TRP A 103 -9.89 -11.65 -2.56
C TRP A 103 -10.87 -12.82 -2.39
N GLN A 104 -11.57 -12.95 -1.26
CA GLN A 104 -12.50 -14.05 -0.98
C GLN A 104 -13.92 -13.81 -1.55
N MET A 105 -14.07 -12.91 -2.51
CA MET A 105 -15.36 -12.64 -3.15
C MET A 105 -15.78 -13.78 -4.07
N SER A 106 -17.06 -14.16 -4.00
CA SER A 106 -17.66 -15.15 -4.90
C SER A 106 -18.56 -14.48 -5.95
N PRO A 107 -18.47 -14.86 -7.23
CA PRO A 107 -19.37 -14.38 -8.28
C PRO A 107 -20.81 -14.91 -8.12
N GLU A 108 -21.03 -15.92 -7.27
CA GLU A 108 -22.36 -16.47 -6.99
C GLU A 108 -23.19 -15.57 -6.06
N ASN A 109 -22.54 -14.64 -5.35
CA ASN A 109 -23.21 -13.70 -4.44
C ASN A 109 -23.91 -12.58 -5.22
N SER A 110 -24.93 -11.97 -4.59
CA SER A 110 -25.58 -10.80 -5.17
C SER A 110 -24.61 -9.64 -5.34
N GLN A 111 -24.83 -8.83 -6.38
CA GLN A 111 -24.01 -7.66 -6.67
C GLN A 111 -23.96 -6.68 -5.48
N MET A 112 -25.09 -6.50 -4.78
CA MET A 112 -25.18 -5.63 -3.60
C MET A 112 -24.36 -6.18 -2.42
N TYR A 113 -24.37 -7.50 -2.20
CA TYR A 113 -23.54 -8.12 -1.18
C TYR A 113 -22.05 -7.90 -1.48
N ASN A 114 -21.65 -8.17 -2.72
CA ASN A 114 -20.28 -7.99 -3.20
C ASN A 114 -19.82 -6.52 -3.11
N PHE A 115 -20.72 -5.57 -3.38
CA PHE A 115 -20.47 -4.13 -3.20
C PHE A 115 -20.15 -3.78 -1.75
N TRP A 116 -21.02 -4.12 -0.80
CA TRP A 116 -20.80 -3.80 0.62
C TRP A 116 -19.60 -4.54 1.22
N TYR A 117 -19.43 -5.81 0.85
CA TYR A 117 -18.28 -6.62 1.24
C TYR A 117 -16.97 -5.96 0.83
N PHE A 118 -16.86 -5.59 -0.45
CA PHE A 118 -15.67 -4.95 -0.98
C PHE A 118 -15.46 -3.56 -0.35
N LEU A 119 -16.51 -2.74 -0.25
CA LEU A 119 -16.43 -1.39 0.33
C LEU A 119 -15.87 -1.41 1.76
N ILE A 120 -16.45 -2.25 2.63
CA ILE A 120 -16.06 -2.32 4.04
C ILE A 120 -14.62 -2.82 4.16
N LEU A 121 -14.26 -3.88 3.45
CA LEU A 121 -12.89 -4.40 3.47
C LEU A 121 -11.89 -3.41 2.89
N SER A 122 -12.25 -2.65 1.86
CA SER A 122 -11.41 -1.61 1.26
C SER A 122 -11.09 -0.51 2.26
N ILE A 123 -12.11 -0.02 2.99
CA ILE A 123 -11.95 1.02 4.01
C ILE A 123 -11.07 0.51 5.16
N LEU A 124 -11.33 -0.70 5.66
CA LEU A 124 -10.53 -1.29 6.72
C LEU A 124 -9.08 -1.53 6.25
N PHE A 125 -8.90 -2.02 5.03
CA PHE A 125 -7.59 -2.23 4.42
C PHE A 125 -6.82 -0.91 4.32
N LEU A 126 -7.44 0.16 3.82
CA LEU A 126 -6.82 1.48 3.75
C LEU A 126 -6.49 2.02 5.15
N ALA A 127 -7.38 1.86 6.14
CA ALA A 127 -7.08 2.24 7.52
C ALA A 127 -5.83 1.53 8.06
N GLY A 128 -5.71 0.22 7.83
CA GLY A 128 -4.51 -0.56 8.18
C GLY A 128 -3.28 -0.13 7.40
N ASN A 129 -3.45 0.17 6.10
CA ASN A 129 -2.40 0.65 5.23
C ASN A 129 -1.90 2.04 5.66
N THR A 130 -2.75 2.98 6.04
CA THR A 130 -2.40 4.28 6.61
C THR A 130 -1.60 4.12 7.91
N MET A 131 -2.03 3.21 8.80
CA MET A 131 -1.31 2.90 10.04
C MET A 131 0.11 2.38 9.79
N TYR A 132 0.33 1.72 8.65
CA TYR A 132 1.64 1.27 8.18
C TYR A 132 2.43 2.38 7.46
N ALA A 133 1.79 3.06 6.51
CA ALA A 133 2.39 3.98 5.54
C ALA A 133 2.93 5.25 6.19
N THR A 134 2.10 5.93 6.99
CA THR A 134 2.44 7.23 7.56
C THR A 134 3.65 7.14 8.48
N PRO A 135 3.71 6.18 9.43
CA PRO A 135 4.88 6.03 10.29
C PRO A 135 6.12 5.51 9.54
N LEU A 136 5.95 4.69 8.49
CA LEU A 136 7.06 4.24 7.64
C LEU A 136 7.72 5.41 6.93
N VAL A 137 6.94 6.21 6.19
CA VAL A 137 7.45 7.38 5.47
C VAL A 137 8.11 8.35 6.46
N GLY A 138 7.48 8.58 7.61
CA GLY A 138 8.06 9.38 8.68
C GLY A 138 9.43 8.85 9.14
N LEU A 139 9.54 7.55 9.43
CA LEU A 139 10.78 6.92 9.88
C LEU A 139 11.93 7.17 8.90
N GLY A 140 11.64 7.22 7.61
CA GLY A 140 12.59 7.59 6.55
C GLY A 140 13.33 8.90 6.82
N TYR A 141 12.63 9.92 7.32
CA TYR A 141 13.21 11.22 7.63
C TYR A 141 14.06 11.23 8.91
N GLU A 142 13.83 10.28 9.82
CA GLU A 142 14.53 10.16 11.10
C GLU A 142 15.78 9.27 11.03
N MET A 143 15.92 8.44 10.00
CA MET A 143 17.03 7.47 9.88
C MET A 143 18.41 8.10 9.66
N THR A 144 18.48 9.34 9.19
CA THR A 144 19.75 10.07 9.04
C THR A 144 19.56 11.57 9.21
N SER A 145 20.56 12.20 9.82
CA SER A 145 20.71 13.65 9.98
C SER A 145 21.22 14.33 8.71
N ASP A 146 21.87 13.60 7.80
CA ASP A 146 22.46 14.14 6.57
C ASP A 146 21.41 14.27 5.46
N TYR A 147 21.28 15.48 4.92
CA TYR A 147 20.29 15.79 3.88
C TYR A 147 20.51 14.98 2.59
N ASN A 148 21.77 14.81 2.17
CA ASN A 148 22.10 14.09 0.94
C ASN A 148 21.81 12.60 1.09
N GLU A 149 22.19 12.00 2.22
CA GLU A 149 21.91 10.60 2.49
C GLU A 149 20.42 10.33 2.65
N ARG A 150 19.66 11.24 3.28
CA ARG A 150 18.20 11.15 3.35
C ARG A 150 17.56 11.17 1.97
N THR A 151 18.01 12.08 1.11
CA THR A 151 17.54 12.15 -0.28
C THR A 151 17.84 10.87 -1.05
N ARG A 152 19.05 10.31 -0.90
CA ARG A 152 19.43 9.03 -1.51
C ARG A 152 18.60 7.86 -1.00
N LEU A 153 18.29 7.84 0.29
CA LEU A 153 17.46 6.83 0.93
C LEU A 153 16.02 6.86 0.42
N MET A 154 15.43 8.05 0.35
CA MET A 154 14.09 8.24 -0.20
C MET A 154 14.05 7.93 -1.70
N ALA A 155 15.06 8.33 -2.46
CA ALA A 155 15.18 7.99 -3.87
C ALA A 155 15.24 6.47 -4.08
N PHE A 156 16.10 5.76 -3.33
CA PHE A 156 16.18 4.30 -3.38
C PHE A 156 14.84 3.64 -3.06
N SER A 157 14.17 4.09 -2.01
CA SER A 157 12.90 3.51 -1.56
C SER A 157 11.77 3.79 -2.55
N ASN A 158 11.75 4.98 -3.14
CA ASN A 158 10.81 5.31 -4.20
C ASN A 158 11.05 4.46 -5.44
N THR A 159 12.31 4.24 -5.86
CA THR A 159 12.63 3.32 -6.96
C THR A 159 12.12 1.90 -6.66
N MET A 160 12.31 1.39 -5.45
CA MET A 160 11.75 0.11 -5.02
C MET A 160 10.21 0.10 -5.10
N GLY A 161 9.56 1.19 -4.69
CA GLY A 161 8.11 1.38 -4.84
C GLY A 161 7.64 1.33 -6.30
N GLN A 162 8.39 1.93 -7.23
CA GLN A 162 8.04 1.93 -8.65
C GLN A 162 8.16 0.54 -9.29
N ILE A 163 9.08 -0.31 -8.81
CA ILE A 163 9.17 -1.70 -9.26
C ILE A 163 7.86 -2.45 -8.97
N ALA A 164 7.18 -2.14 -7.86
CA ALA A 164 5.87 -2.74 -7.57
C ALA A 164 4.85 -2.43 -8.66
N TRP A 165 4.79 -1.20 -9.16
CA TRP A 165 3.90 -0.79 -10.25
C TRP A 165 4.21 -1.49 -11.57
N MET A 166 5.47 -1.86 -11.81
CA MET A 166 5.82 -2.67 -12.98
C MET A 166 5.32 -4.11 -12.86
N ILE A 167 5.18 -4.65 -11.64
CA ILE A 167 4.74 -6.01 -11.37
C ILE A 167 3.21 -6.12 -11.35
N VAL A 168 2.50 -5.11 -10.84
CA VAL A 168 1.03 -5.16 -10.69
C VAL A 168 0.30 -5.59 -11.98
N PRO A 169 0.61 -5.06 -13.18
CA PRO A 169 -0.04 -5.50 -14.42
C PRO A 169 0.21 -6.96 -14.78
N TRP A 170 1.29 -7.58 -14.30
CA TRP A 170 1.56 -9.00 -14.56
C TRP A 170 0.62 -9.93 -13.79
N PHE A 171 0.01 -9.46 -12.70
CA PHE A 171 -1.09 -10.21 -12.08
C PHE A 171 -2.23 -10.44 -13.07
N TRP A 172 -2.47 -9.52 -14.01
CA TRP A 172 -3.41 -9.76 -15.10
C TRP A 172 -3.02 -10.96 -15.93
N VAL A 173 -1.79 -10.97 -16.47
CA VAL A 173 -1.34 -12.02 -17.40
C VAL A 173 -1.40 -13.39 -16.72
N ILE A 174 -1.04 -13.46 -15.44
CA ILE A 174 -1.03 -14.70 -14.67
C ILE A 174 -2.46 -15.17 -14.33
N ILE A 175 -3.39 -14.26 -14.03
CA ILE A 175 -4.77 -14.63 -13.66
C ILE A 175 -5.65 -14.84 -14.90
N ALA A 176 -5.41 -14.08 -15.97
CA ALA A 176 -6.17 -14.13 -17.21
C ALA A 176 -5.84 -15.36 -18.06
N ASP A 177 -4.63 -15.93 -17.93
CA ASP A 177 -4.27 -17.12 -18.68
C ASP A 177 -4.55 -18.40 -17.88
N HIS A 178 -5.67 -19.04 -18.23
CA HIS A 178 -5.86 -20.45 -18.53
C HIS A 178 -7.33 -20.80 -18.29
N LYS A 179 -8.13 -20.78 -19.37
CA LYS A 179 -9.52 -21.31 -19.57
C LYS A 179 -10.68 -20.32 -19.69
N CYS A 180 -10.57 -19.05 -19.31
CA CYS A 180 -11.72 -18.13 -19.34
C CYS A 180 -11.87 -17.26 -20.60
N THR A 181 -10.86 -17.19 -21.47
CA THR A 181 -10.88 -16.47 -22.76
C THR A 181 -11.57 -17.24 -23.91
N ASN A 182 -12.35 -18.27 -23.58
CA ASN A 182 -13.18 -19.03 -24.54
C ASN A 182 -14.65 -18.56 -24.60
N LEU A 183 -14.92 -17.30 -24.26
CA LEU A 183 -16.15 -16.65 -24.70
C LEU A 183 -15.87 -16.06 -26.09
N LYS A 184 -16.36 -16.80 -27.09
CA LYS A 184 -16.37 -16.48 -28.52
C LYS A 184 -16.80 -15.03 -28.79
N PRO A 185 -16.39 -14.47 -29.96
CA PRO A 185 -16.85 -13.16 -30.42
C PRO A 185 -18.37 -13.08 -30.54
#